data_AF-A0A2G9SAP5-F1
#
_entry.id   AF-A0A2G9SAP5-F1
#
_cell.length_a   1.000
_cell.length_b   1.000
_cell.length_c   1.000
_cell.angle_alpha   90.00
_cell.angle_beta   90.00
_cell.angle_gamma   90.00
#
_symmetry.space_group_name_H-M   'P 1'
#
loop_
_entity.id
_entity.type
_entity.pdbx_description
1 polymer ?
#
loop_
_entity_poly.entity_id
_entity_poly.type
_entity_poly.pdbx_seq_one_letter_code
_entity_poly.pdbx_strand_id
1 'polypeptide(L)'
;MVYKEAQYYSVGPLLDLLDKMQPLTGEKVRQAFLDLMPYYKDHLERIIEIGKLRAIQRKARFAKLKVCVFKEEMPITPYECPQFNALRFERSETESKHFEHHCEVDVSFGPWEAVADVYDLLHCIVSDLSERGIAVEHQCIGVCDKHLVNHYYCKRPIYEFKITWW
;
A
#
# COMPACT_ATOMS: atom_id res chain seq x y z
N MET A 1 22.36 11.59 -1.07
CA MET A 1 23.47 12.11 -1.91
C MET A 1 24.82 11.59 -1.40
N VAL A 2 25.17 11.86 -0.15
CA VAL A 2 26.45 11.48 0.48
C VAL A 2 26.76 9.96 0.45
N TYR A 3 25.78 9.08 0.65
CA TYR A 3 26.02 7.63 0.60
C TYR A 3 26.46 7.13 -0.79
N LYS A 4 25.83 7.65 -1.86
CA LYS A 4 26.19 7.29 -3.24
C LYS A 4 27.59 7.79 -3.62
N GLU A 5 27.97 8.95 -3.11
CA GLU A 5 29.33 9.49 -3.27
C GLU A 5 30.35 8.67 -2.47
N ALA A 6 30.06 8.32 -1.20
CA ALA A 6 30.91 7.47 -0.38
C ALA A 6 31.14 6.08 -1.02
N GLN A 7 30.11 5.53 -1.66
CA GLN A 7 30.20 4.27 -2.41
C GLN A 7 31.05 4.44 -3.68
N TYR A 8 30.84 5.53 -4.43
CA TYR A 8 31.61 5.83 -5.63
C TYR A 8 33.11 5.98 -5.35
N TYR A 9 33.46 6.64 -4.23
CA TYR A 9 34.85 6.83 -3.81
C TYR A 9 35.39 5.69 -2.92
N SER A 10 34.62 4.62 -2.69
CA SER A 10 35.01 3.47 -1.86
C SER A 10 35.56 3.85 -0.47
N VAL A 11 34.94 4.85 0.17
CA VAL A 11 35.36 5.34 1.49
C VAL A 11 34.78 4.45 2.58
N GLY A 12 35.43 3.32 2.84
CA GLY A 12 34.97 2.28 3.78
C GLY A 12 34.50 2.81 5.15
N PRO A 13 35.31 3.58 5.90
CA PRO A 13 34.92 4.09 7.22
C PRO A 13 33.69 5.01 7.19
N LEU A 14 33.49 5.75 6.08
CA LEU A 14 32.33 6.62 5.89
C LEU A 14 31.09 5.79 5.57
N LEU A 15 31.21 4.73 4.77
CA LEU A 15 30.14 3.78 4.51
C LEU A 15 29.66 3.09 5.80
N ASP A 16 30.58 2.62 6.64
CA ASP A 16 30.26 1.99 7.92
C ASP A 16 29.53 2.92 8.91
N LEU A 17 29.86 4.21 8.88
CA LEU A 17 29.20 5.23 9.71
C LEU A 17 27.82 5.58 9.16
N LEU A 18 27.71 5.77 7.84
CA LEU A 18 26.47 6.08 7.16
C LEU A 18 25.47 4.92 7.27
N ASP A 19 25.92 3.66 7.19
CA ASP A 19 25.06 2.49 7.36
C ASP A 19 24.41 2.39 8.75
N LYS A 20 25.05 2.98 9.76
CA LYS A 20 24.54 3.08 11.14
C LYS A 20 23.64 4.30 11.35
N MET A 21 23.54 5.20 10.38
CA MET A 21 22.66 6.36 10.48
C MET A 21 21.21 5.98 10.20
N GLN A 22 20.32 6.36 11.13
CA GLN A 22 18.88 6.12 11.11
C GLN A 22 18.19 6.33 9.75
N PRO A 23 18.46 7.39 8.94
CA PRO A 23 17.80 7.55 7.64
C PRO A 23 18.15 6.45 6.62
N LEU A 24 19.38 5.92 6.63
CA LEU A 24 19.81 4.88 5.69
C LEU A 24 19.35 3.50 6.14
N THR A 25 19.36 3.24 7.45
CA THR A 25 18.77 2.03 8.03
C THR A 25 17.25 2.01 7.83
N GLY A 26 16.57 3.15 8.02
CA GLY A 26 15.13 3.29 7.81
C GLY A 26 14.70 3.00 6.38
N GLU A 27 15.46 3.46 5.39
CA GLU A 27 15.20 3.17 3.98
C GLU A 27 15.38 1.69 3.63
N LYS A 28 16.40 1.01 4.21
CA LYS A 28 16.56 -0.44 4.06
C LYS A 28 15.38 -1.22 4.64
N VAL A 29 14.86 -0.79 5.80
CA VAL A 29 13.67 -1.39 6.43
C VAL A 29 12.42 -1.16 5.58
N ARG A 30 12.25 0.06 5.05
CA ARG A 30 11.15 0.41 4.15
C ARG A 30 11.17 -0.44 2.88
N GLN A 31 12.34 -0.59 2.25
CA GLN A 31 12.48 -1.40 1.05
C GLN A 31 12.18 -2.88 1.32
N ALA A 32 12.68 -3.43 2.43
CA ALA A 32 12.39 -4.80 2.83
C ALA A 32 10.89 -5.05 3.05
N PHE A 33 10.16 -4.05 3.56
CA PHE A 33 8.70 -4.11 3.66
C PHE A 33 8.04 -4.06 2.27
N LEU A 34 8.43 -3.13 1.41
CA LEU A 34 7.86 -3.00 0.07
C LEU A 34 8.16 -4.20 -0.84
N ASP A 35 9.26 -4.91 -0.62
CA ASP A 35 9.58 -6.15 -1.36
C ASP A 35 8.62 -7.30 -1.03
N LEU A 36 7.93 -7.25 0.11
CA LEU A 36 6.86 -8.19 0.48
C LEU A 36 5.50 -7.81 -0.13
N MET A 37 5.39 -6.63 -0.72
CA MET A 37 4.14 -6.13 -1.29
C MET A 37 3.95 -6.60 -2.74
N PRO A 38 2.89 -7.36 -3.05
CA PRO A 38 2.62 -7.76 -4.43
C PRO A 38 2.27 -6.54 -5.29
N TYR A 39 2.92 -6.45 -6.47
CA TYR A 39 2.65 -5.45 -7.51
C TYR A 39 2.73 -3.98 -7.06
N TYR A 40 3.47 -3.68 -5.99
CA TYR A 40 3.53 -2.33 -5.42
C TYR A 40 3.89 -1.25 -6.45
N LYS A 41 4.93 -1.48 -7.25
CA LYS A 41 5.39 -0.54 -8.28
C LYS A 41 4.34 -0.34 -9.37
N ASP A 42 3.71 -1.41 -9.83
CA ASP A 42 2.68 -1.35 -10.87
C ASP A 42 1.43 -0.59 -10.37
N HIS A 43 1.04 -0.84 -9.12
CA HIS A 43 -0.05 -0.11 -8.46
C HIS A 43 0.27 1.38 -8.30
N LEU A 44 1.52 1.72 -7.98
CA LEU A 44 1.97 3.11 -7.92
C LEU A 44 1.90 3.80 -9.29
N GLU A 45 2.37 3.15 -10.36
CA GLU A 45 2.22 3.68 -11.73
C GLU A 45 0.75 3.84 -12.11
N ARG A 46 -0.10 2.89 -11.71
CA ARG A 46 -1.54 2.94 -12.00
C ARG A 46 -2.21 4.14 -11.34
N ILE A 47 -1.84 4.48 -10.10
CA ILE A 47 -2.31 5.69 -9.41
C ILE A 47 -1.96 6.93 -10.24
N ILE A 48 -0.71 7.03 -10.69
CA ILE A 48 -0.21 8.18 -11.46
C ILE A 48 -0.97 8.28 -12.79
N GLU A 49 -1.13 7.18 -13.50
CA GLU A 49 -1.82 7.12 -14.78
C GLU A 49 -3.28 7.58 -14.66
N ILE A 50 -4.04 6.98 -13.74
CA ILE A 50 -5.44 7.35 -13.50
C ILE A 50 -5.54 8.82 -13.05
N GLY A 51 -4.61 9.27 -12.21
CA GLY A 51 -4.54 10.66 -11.77
C GLY A 51 -4.36 11.64 -12.93
N LYS A 52 -3.45 11.33 -13.87
CA LYS A 52 -3.21 12.15 -15.07
C LYS A 52 -4.43 12.17 -15.97
N LEU A 53 -4.98 11.00 -16.29
CA LEU A 53 -6.15 10.85 -17.16
C LEU A 53 -7.34 11.66 -16.63
N ARG A 54 -7.63 11.56 -15.33
CA ARG A 54 -8.75 12.29 -14.70
C ARG A 54 -8.52 13.80 -14.65
N ALA A 55 -7.30 14.25 -14.37
CA ALA A 55 -6.98 15.68 -14.34
C ALA A 55 -7.15 16.31 -15.74
N ILE A 56 -6.67 15.64 -16.78
CA ILE A 56 -6.81 16.09 -18.18
C ILE A 56 -8.29 16.09 -18.59
N GLN A 57 -9.02 14.99 -18.32
CA GLN A 57 -10.42 14.85 -18.71
C GLN A 57 -11.32 15.91 -18.06
N ARG A 58 -11.09 16.19 -16.77
CA ARG A 58 -11.88 17.17 -16.02
C ARG A 58 -11.36 18.60 -16.14
N LYS A 59 -10.24 18.82 -16.85
CA LYS A 59 -9.53 20.10 -16.91
C LYS A 59 -9.31 20.70 -15.51
N ALA A 60 -8.94 19.85 -14.55
CA ALA A 60 -8.82 20.20 -13.14
C ALA A 60 -7.38 20.07 -12.67
N ARG A 61 -7.00 20.94 -11.72
CA ARG A 61 -5.69 20.92 -11.05
C ARG A 61 -5.48 19.65 -10.21
N PHE A 62 -6.56 18.99 -9.81
CA PHE A 62 -6.54 17.82 -8.95
C PHE A 62 -7.34 16.67 -9.54
N ALA A 63 -6.95 15.45 -9.18
CA ALA A 63 -7.69 14.22 -9.44
C ALA A 63 -7.91 13.46 -8.13
N LYS A 64 -9.10 12.86 -8.00
CA LYS A 64 -9.47 12.01 -6.87
C LYS A 64 -9.46 10.56 -7.30
N LEU A 65 -8.93 9.68 -6.47
CA LEU A 65 -8.87 8.23 -6.67
C LEU A 65 -9.28 7.51 -5.40
N LYS A 66 -9.96 6.38 -5.55
CA LYS A 66 -10.27 5.48 -4.43
C LYS A 66 -9.22 4.37 -4.39
N VAL A 67 -8.58 4.18 -3.26
CA VAL A 67 -7.57 3.14 -3.04
C VAL A 67 -8.01 2.27 -1.87
N CYS A 68 -8.08 0.96 -2.09
CA CYS A 68 -8.31 0.00 -1.01
C CYS A 68 -6.96 -0.45 -0.45
N VAL A 69 -6.81 -0.47 0.87
CA VAL A 69 -5.57 -0.94 1.51
C VAL A 69 -5.93 -1.91 2.61
N PHE A 70 -5.47 -3.15 2.53
CA PHE A 70 -5.83 -4.18 3.50
C PHE A 70 -4.66 -5.13 3.78
N LYS A 71 -4.43 -5.41 5.07
CA LYS A 71 -3.34 -6.28 5.51
C LYS A 71 -3.64 -7.75 5.23
N GLU A 72 -4.87 -8.18 5.53
CA GLU A 72 -5.29 -9.57 5.46
C GLU A 72 -6.42 -9.77 4.43
N GLU A 73 -6.45 -10.93 3.76
CA GLU A 73 -7.45 -11.23 2.71
C GLU A 73 -8.90 -11.17 3.21
N MET A 74 -9.13 -11.52 4.48
CA MET A 74 -10.45 -11.50 5.10
C MET A 74 -10.55 -10.35 6.11
N PRO A 75 -11.66 -9.60 6.17
CA PRO A 75 -12.00 -8.91 7.40
C PRO A 75 -12.37 -9.97 8.43
N ILE A 76 -11.44 -10.28 9.33
CA ILE A 76 -11.76 -11.02 10.56
C ILE A 76 -12.85 -10.18 11.26
N THR A 77 -14.06 -10.74 11.41
CA THR A 77 -15.07 -10.06 12.21
C THR A 77 -14.55 -9.97 13.65
N PRO A 78 -14.91 -8.95 14.45
CA PRO A 78 -14.52 -8.88 15.87
C PRO A 78 -14.95 -10.11 16.69
N TYR A 79 -15.86 -10.93 16.16
CA TYR A 79 -16.40 -12.14 16.77
C TYR A 79 -15.63 -13.42 16.42
N GLU A 80 -14.71 -13.35 15.47
CA GLU A 80 -13.86 -14.47 15.07
C GLU A 80 -12.41 -14.10 15.34
N CYS A 81 -12.02 -13.78 16.57
CA CYS A 81 -10.60 -13.71 16.91
C CYS A 81 -10.03 -15.13 16.82
N PRO A 82 -9.25 -15.54 15.79
CA PRO A 82 -8.51 -16.78 15.89
C PRO A 82 -7.27 -16.40 16.69
N GLN A 83 -7.16 -17.00 17.86
CA GLN A 83 -5.93 -16.95 18.65
C GLN A 83 -4.74 -17.15 17.71
N PHE A 84 -3.81 -16.20 17.76
CA PHE A 84 -2.46 -16.31 17.22
C PHE A 84 -2.03 -17.80 17.26
N ASN A 85 -1.76 -18.39 16.08
CA ASN A 85 -1.24 -19.74 15.84
C ASN A 85 -2.17 -20.98 15.82
N ALA A 86 -3.50 -20.88 15.79
CA ALA A 86 -4.32 -22.08 15.59
C ALA A 86 -5.19 -22.00 14.33
N LEU A 87 -4.98 -22.94 13.42
CA LEU A 87 -5.75 -23.18 12.19
C LEU A 87 -5.37 -22.28 11.02
N ARG A 88 -4.31 -22.70 10.32
CA ARG A 88 -4.40 -22.75 8.85
C ARG A 88 -5.76 -23.39 8.53
N PHE A 89 -6.72 -22.58 8.13
CA PHE A 89 -7.89 -23.08 7.43
C PHE A 89 -7.32 -23.87 6.25
N GLU A 90 -7.39 -25.20 6.31
CA GLU A 90 -7.19 -26.04 5.13
C GLU A 90 -8.32 -25.70 4.15
N ARG A 91 -8.14 -24.60 3.42
CA ARG A 91 -9.02 -24.20 2.34
C ARG A 91 -8.91 -25.28 1.27
N SER A 92 -9.96 -26.08 1.14
CA SER A 92 -10.12 -26.94 -0.03
C SER A 92 -10.08 -26.06 -1.29
N GLU A 93 -9.33 -26.48 -2.31
CA GLU A 93 -9.13 -25.76 -3.59
C GLU A 93 -10.44 -25.43 -4.34
N THR A 94 -11.56 -25.97 -3.88
CA THR A 94 -12.91 -25.78 -4.44
C THR A 94 -13.64 -24.54 -3.89
N GLU A 95 -13.31 -24.06 -2.68
CA GLU A 95 -13.98 -22.91 -2.04
C GLU A 95 -13.29 -21.56 -2.32
N SER A 96 -12.01 -21.59 -2.71
CA SER A 96 -11.21 -20.42 -3.06
C SER A 96 -11.76 -19.62 -4.26
N LYS A 97 -12.66 -20.20 -5.05
CA LYS A 97 -13.33 -19.51 -6.18
C LYS A 97 -14.54 -18.64 -5.78
N HIS A 98 -15.04 -18.72 -4.55
CA HIS A 98 -16.27 -18.03 -4.15
C HIS A 98 -16.05 -16.66 -3.46
N PHE A 99 -14.79 -16.28 -3.20
CA PHE A 99 -14.44 -15.09 -2.44
C PHE A 99 -13.59 -14.08 -3.22
N GLU A 100 -13.69 -14.09 -4.55
CA GLU A 100 -13.05 -13.07 -5.40
C GLU A 100 -13.87 -11.77 -5.37
N HIS A 101 -13.76 -11.05 -4.24
CA HIS A 101 -14.34 -9.72 -4.09
C HIS A 101 -13.31 -8.65 -4.40
N HIS A 102 -13.55 -7.93 -5.49
CA HIS A 102 -12.90 -6.65 -5.79
C HIS A 102 -13.77 -5.51 -5.27
N CYS A 103 -13.20 -4.68 -4.38
CA CYS A 103 -13.83 -3.45 -3.93
C CYS A 103 -14.00 -2.50 -5.13
N GLU A 104 -15.02 -1.63 -5.10
CA GLU A 104 -15.21 -0.60 -6.13
C GLU A 104 -14.21 0.55 -5.93
N VAL A 105 -12.96 0.28 -6.30
CA VAL A 105 -11.80 1.18 -6.14
C VAL A 105 -10.94 1.17 -7.40
N ASP A 106 -10.07 2.17 -7.52
CA ASP A 106 -9.17 2.33 -8.66
C ASP A 106 -7.94 1.42 -8.55
N VAL A 107 -7.44 1.24 -7.32
CA VAL A 107 -6.25 0.45 -7.00
C VAL A 107 -6.46 -0.23 -5.65
N SER A 108 -5.96 -1.46 -5.50
CA SER A 108 -6.02 -2.22 -4.26
C SER A 108 -4.62 -2.66 -3.84
N PHE A 109 -4.22 -2.38 -2.60
CA PHE A 109 -2.99 -2.86 -2.00
C PHE A 109 -3.30 -3.92 -0.94
N GLY A 110 -2.64 -5.07 -1.07
CA GLY A 110 -2.76 -6.19 -0.16
C GLY A 110 -3.16 -7.49 -0.85
N PRO A 111 -3.18 -8.60 -0.11
CA PRO A 111 -2.71 -8.73 1.29
C PRO A 111 -1.18 -8.69 1.39
N TRP A 112 -0.63 -8.54 2.60
CA TRP A 112 0.82 -8.69 2.86
C TRP A 112 1.12 -9.28 4.24
N GLU A 113 2.24 -9.99 4.34
CA GLU A 113 2.70 -10.60 5.58
C GLU A 113 3.90 -9.83 6.17
N ALA A 114 3.61 -8.74 6.90
CA ALA A 114 4.62 -7.95 7.60
C ALA A 114 4.08 -7.36 8.91
N VAL A 115 4.98 -6.94 9.80
CA VAL A 115 4.60 -6.21 11.04
C VAL A 115 3.97 -4.86 10.70
N ALA A 116 4.47 -4.20 9.65
CA ALA A 116 3.97 -2.91 9.16
C ALA A 116 2.45 -2.91 8.97
N ASP A 117 1.84 -1.80 9.34
CA ASP A 117 0.39 -1.61 9.30
C ASP A 117 -0.06 -0.85 8.03
N VAL A 118 -1.36 -0.56 7.97
CA VAL A 118 -1.96 0.16 6.84
C VAL A 118 -1.40 1.58 6.71
N TYR A 119 -1.09 2.25 7.83
CA TYR A 119 -0.57 3.61 7.84
C TYR A 119 0.89 3.66 7.37
N ASP A 120 1.69 2.66 7.72
CA ASP A 120 3.06 2.50 7.21
C ASP A 120 3.06 2.42 5.67
N LEU A 121 2.13 1.65 5.10
CA LEU A 121 2.00 1.56 3.64
C LEU A 121 1.51 2.86 3.01
N LEU A 122 0.52 3.52 3.61
CA LEU A 122 0.06 4.84 3.15
C LEU A 122 1.21 5.85 3.14
N HIS A 123 2.04 5.85 4.20
CA HIS A 123 3.22 6.69 4.28
C HIS A 123 4.19 6.37 3.13
N CYS A 124 4.48 5.09 2.87
CA CYS A 124 5.34 4.70 1.74
C CYS A 124 4.82 5.20 0.39
N ILE A 125 3.52 5.04 0.12
CA ILE A 125 2.90 5.49 -1.13
C ILE A 125 3.03 7.01 -1.29
N VAL A 126 2.73 7.77 -0.22
CA VAL A 126 2.84 9.23 -0.24
C VAL A 126 4.29 9.69 -0.43
N SER A 127 5.24 9.06 0.27
CA SER A 127 6.67 9.36 0.10
C SER A 127 7.11 9.10 -1.34
N ASP A 128 6.81 7.94 -1.91
CA ASP A 128 7.23 7.59 -3.27
C ASP A 128 6.60 8.47 -4.35
N LEU A 129 5.33 8.90 -4.17
CA LEU A 129 4.69 9.86 -5.07
C LEU A 129 5.33 11.25 -4.94
N SER A 130 5.68 11.66 -3.71
CA SER A 130 6.34 12.94 -3.45
C SER A 130 7.75 13.00 -4.04
N GLU A 131 8.51 11.91 -3.97
CA GLU A 131 9.83 11.79 -4.60
C GLU A 131 9.77 11.95 -6.14
N ARG A 132 8.63 11.61 -6.73
CA ARG A 132 8.34 11.81 -8.16
C ARG A 132 7.78 13.21 -8.47
N GLY A 133 7.76 14.10 -7.48
CA GLY A 133 7.25 15.48 -7.61
C GLY A 133 5.73 15.59 -7.65
N ILE A 134 5.01 14.57 -7.20
CA ILE A 134 3.54 14.54 -7.21
C ILE A 134 3.02 14.84 -5.80
N ALA A 135 2.26 15.93 -5.64
CA ALA A 135 1.65 16.27 -4.36
C ALA A 135 0.37 15.46 -4.14
N VAL A 136 0.29 14.75 -3.01
CA VAL A 136 -0.80 13.81 -2.70
C VAL A 136 -1.29 14.02 -1.28
N GLU A 137 -2.62 14.14 -1.14
CA GLU A 137 -3.32 14.07 0.13
C GLU A 137 -4.15 12.78 0.16
N HIS A 138 -4.29 12.16 1.33
CA HIS A 138 -5.17 11.00 1.47
C HIS A 138 -6.07 11.14 2.71
N GLN A 139 -7.28 10.59 2.63
CA GLN A 139 -8.21 10.50 3.76
C GLN A 139 -8.97 9.19 3.72
N CYS A 140 -9.28 8.62 4.89
CA CYS A 140 -10.17 7.46 4.97
C CYS A 140 -11.60 7.92 4.72
N ILE A 141 -12.26 7.35 3.70
CA ILE A 141 -13.65 7.68 3.36
C ILE A 141 -14.66 6.64 3.87
N GLY A 142 -14.17 5.57 4.49
CA GLY A 142 -14.99 4.52 5.09
C GLY A 142 -14.46 3.12 4.77
N VAL A 143 -15.36 2.15 4.85
CA VAL A 143 -15.08 0.76 4.48
C VAL A 143 -15.96 0.37 3.30
N CYS A 144 -15.51 -0.61 2.52
CA CYS A 144 -16.40 -1.28 1.59
C CYS A 144 -17.62 -1.84 2.32
N ASP A 145 -18.76 -1.91 1.65
CA ASP A 145 -20.03 -2.43 2.16
C ASP A 145 -20.68 -3.41 1.18
N LYS A 146 -19.92 -3.89 0.18
CA LYS A 146 -20.43 -4.86 -0.80
C LYS A 146 -20.75 -6.18 -0.10
N HIS A 147 -21.95 -6.67 -0.37
CA HIS A 147 -22.42 -7.96 0.10
C HIS A 147 -21.59 -9.10 -0.52
N LEU A 148 -21.15 -10.03 0.32
CA LEU A 148 -20.45 -11.26 -0.08
C LEU A 148 -21.44 -12.44 -0.08
N VAL A 149 -21.00 -13.64 0.28
CA VAL A 149 -21.87 -14.81 0.46
C VAL A 149 -22.49 -14.78 1.86
N ASN A 150 -23.73 -15.23 2.03
CA ASN A 150 -24.50 -15.21 3.30
C ASN A 150 -24.63 -13.79 3.90
N HIS A 151 -24.57 -13.62 5.23
CA HIS A 151 -24.67 -12.32 5.91
C HIS A 151 -23.34 -11.55 6.01
N TYR A 152 -22.35 -11.90 5.18
CA TYR A 152 -21.04 -11.27 5.22
C TYR A 152 -20.97 -10.08 4.28
N TYR A 153 -20.39 -8.99 4.77
CA TYR A 153 -20.09 -7.80 3.99
C TYR A 153 -18.58 -7.60 3.95
N CYS A 154 -18.06 -7.13 2.82
CA CYS A 154 -16.70 -6.61 2.82
C CYS A 154 -16.62 -5.46 3.83
N LYS A 155 -15.48 -5.33 4.53
CA LYS A 155 -15.19 -4.23 5.48
C LYS A 155 -13.79 -3.67 5.28
N ARG A 156 -13.20 -3.86 4.10
CA ARG A 156 -11.86 -3.34 3.79
C ARG A 156 -11.89 -1.81 3.76
N PRO A 157 -10.91 -1.12 4.36
CA PRO A 157 -10.90 0.34 4.41
C PRO A 157 -10.58 0.92 3.02
N ILE A 158 -11.30 1.99 2.68
CA ILE A 158 -11.16 2.70 1.42
C ILE A 158 -10.66 4.11 1.72
N TYR A 159 -9.60 4.49 1.03
CA TYR A 159 -8.97 5.79 1.11
C TYR A 159 -9.21 6.58 -0.17
N GLU A 160 -9.54 7.86 -0.04
CA GLU A 160 -9.54 8.80 -1.15
C GLU A 160 -8.18 9.48 -1.24
N PHE A 161 -7.51 9.34 -2.38
CA PHE A 161 -6.27 10.00 -2.74
C PHE A 161 -6.58 11.19 -3.63
N LYS A 162 -6.14 12.37 -3.23
CA LYS A 162 -6.25 13.62 -3.99
C LYS A 162 -4.86 14.01 -4.49
N ILE A 163 -4.64 13.80 -5.79
CA ILE A 163 -3.39 14.11 -6.49
C ILE A 163 -3.48 15.51 -7.09
N THR A 164 -2.45 16.32 -6.90
CA THR A 164 -2.34 17.70 -7.40
C THR A 164 -1.14 17.86 -8.34
N TRP A 165 -1.34 18.47 -9.51
CA TRP A 165 -0.36 18.45 -10.62
C TRP A 165 0.50 19.72 -10.78
N TRP A 166 0.11 20.85 -10.18
CA TRP A 166 0.84 22.12 -10.10
C TRP A 166 0.28 22.92 -8.92
#